data_AF-A0A1M7YLW1-F1
#
_entry.id   AF-A0A1M7YLW1-F1
#
_cell.length_a   1.000
_cell.length_b   1.000
_cell.length_c   1.000
_cell.angle_alpha   90.00
_cell.angle_beta   90.00
_cell.angle_gamma   90.00
#
_symmetry.space_group_name_H-M   'P 1'
#
loop_
_entity.id
_entity.type
_entity.pdbx_description
1 polymer ?
#
loop_
_entity_poly.entity_id
_entity_poly.type
_entity_poly.pdbx_seq_one_letter_code
_entity_poly.pdbx_strand_id
1 'polypeptide(L)'
;MRIQLIRLLAAFLAGCIVMILHEFPKALLYNSLNKKQDPKKKKNIYKLYQYIDPIGILFCVTNQAGFSKPYMYRLKNRRSNLLLGICGFVSLFLVFAASVIIIKVQNNFSSLLEWNPGDGSIRLFFQFSLLYMALISITMFFVNLFPVSTFDMGLCIAAKSPSRYFSIIKNDYLIKVLLIFVVIFQLLTDISWYILTLIL
;
A
#
# COMPACT_ATOMS: atom_id res chain seq x y z
N MET A 1 24.50 -13.90 -5.60
CA MET A 1 23.57 -14.26 -4.50
C MET A 1 23.39 -13.15 -3.45
N ARG A 2 24.46 -12.57 -2.88
CA ARG A 2 24.37 -11.52 -1.82
C ARG A 2 23.40 -10.38 -2.16
N ILE A 3 23.50 -9.80 -3.36
CA ILE A 3 22.66 -8.66 -3.77
C ILE A 3 21.19 -9.05 -3.93
N GLN A 4 20.91 -10.25 -4.48
CA GLN A 4 19.54 -10.75 -4.64
C GLN A 4 18.87 -10.96 -3.27
N LEU A 5 19.61 -11.48 -2.29
CA LEU A 5 19.13 -11.61 -0.92
C LEU A 5 18.83 -10.23 -0.30
N ILE A 6 19.70 -9.24 -0.50
CA ILE A 6 19.47 -7.87 -0.02
C ILE A 6 18.21 -7.28 -0.66
N ARG A 7 18.02 -7.43 -1.98
CA ARG A 7 16.82 -6.95 -2.68
C ARG A 7 15.55 -7.62 -2.16
N LEU A 8 15.58 -8.94 -1.96
CA LEU A 8 14.45 -9.70 -1.46
C LEU A 8 14.07 -9.26 -0.04
N LEU A 9 15.05 -9.12 0.85
CA LEU A 9 14.83 -8.64 2.22
C LEU A 9 14.32 -7.19 2.23
N ALA A 10 14.87 -6.33 1.37
CA ALA A 10 14.43 -4.94 1.24
C ALA A 10 12.98 -4.85 0.74
N ALA A 11 12.61 -5.63 -0.28
CA ALA A 11 11.25 -5.68 -0.81
C ALA A 11 10.25 -6.22 0.22
N PHE A 12 10.63 -7.26 0.97
CA PHE A 12 9.82 -7.81 2.06
C PHE A 12 9.59 -6.76 3.16
N LEU A 13 10.65 -6.11 3.63
CA LEU A 13 10.57 -5.09 4.66
C LEU A 13 9.77 -3.86 4.19
N ALA A 14 10.02 -3.39 2.96
CA ALA A 14 9.26 -2.31 2.35
C ALA A 14 7.77 -2.65 2.26
N GLY A 15 7.41 -3.85 1.79
CA GLY A 15 6.03 -4.32 1.71
C GLY A 15 5.33 -4.31 3.08
N CYS A 16 5.97 -4.86 4.12
CA CYS A 16 5.44 -4.83 5.48
C CYS A 16 5.19 -3.40 5.99
N ILE A 17 6.16 -2.51 5.79
CA ILE A 17 6.08 -1.11 6.24
C ILE A 17 4.94 -0.38 5.50
N VAL A 18 4.87 -0.50 4.17
CA VAL A 18 3.84 0.18 3.37
C VAL A 18 2.45 -0.30 3.78
N MET A 19 2.25 -1.60 3.99
CA MET A 19 0.94 -2.13 4.45
C MET A 19 0.55 -1.59 5.82
N ILE A 20 1.48 -1.54 6.77
CA ILE A 20 1.23 -0.99 8.10
C ILE A 20 0.90 0.51 7.99
N LEU A 21 1.71 1.29 7.28
CA LEU A 21 1.52 2.73 7.13
C LEU A 21 0.27 3.09 6.32
N HIS A 22 -0.21 2.17 5.48
CA HIS A 22 -1.48 2.32 4.77
C HIS A 22 -2.69 2.14 5.70
N GLU A 23 -2.71 1.06 6.48
CA GLU A 23 -3.91 0.63 7.20
C GLU A 23 -3.98 1.17 8.64
N PHE A 24 -2.84 1.40 9.29
CA PHE A 24 -2.77 1.92 10.66
C PHE A 24 -3.40 3.32 10.80
N PRO A 25 -3.15 4.31 9.92
CA PRO A 25 -3.81 5.61 10.00
C PRO A 25 -5.33 5.52 9.90
N LYS A 26 -5.85 4.63 9.03
CA LYS A 26 -7.29 4.39 8.93
C LYS A 26 -7.87 3.83 10.22
N ALA A 27 -7.18 2.87 10.83
CA ALA A 27 -7.60 2.28 12.09
C ALA A 27 -7.62 3.31 13.24
N LEU A 28 -6.63 4.21 13.29
CA LEU A 28 -6.62 5.35 14.22
C LEU A 28 -7.77 6.31 13.97
N LEU A 29 -8.01 6.69 12.71
CA LEU A 29 -9.11 7.56 12.32
C LEU A 29 -10.47 6.95 12.69
N TYR A 30 -10.65 5.65 12.45
CA TYR A 30 -11.85 4.92 12.82
C TYR A 30 -12.13 4.97 14.33
N ASN A 31 -11.11 4.80 15.17
CA ASN A 31 -11.24 4.91 16.62
C ASN A 31 -11.59 6.33 17.07
N SER A 32 -10.99 7.34 16.44
CA SER A 32 -11.30 8.76 16.70
C SER A 32 -12.77 9.08 16.38
N LEU A 33 -13.27 8.55 15.25
CA LEU A 33 -14.65 8.73 14.82
C LEU A 33 -15.66 7.93 15.68
N ASN A 34 -15.25 6.81 16.29
CA ASN A 34 -16.10 5.94 17.10
C ASN A 34 -15.67 5.89 18.58
N LYS A 35 -15.84 7.01 19.29
CA LYS A 35 -15.45 7.15 20.71
C LYS A 35 -16.04 6.08 21.64
N LYS A 36 -17.25 5.57 21.34
CA LYS A 36 -17.98 4.54 22.13
C LYS A 36 -17.53 3.09 21.88
N GLN A 37 -16.44 2.85 21.16
CA GLN A 37 -15.97 1.51 20.86
C GLN A 37 -15.38 0.79 22.10
N ASP A 38 -15.58 -0.53 22.19
CA ASP A 38 -15.08 -1.36 23.28
C ASP A 38 -13.56 -1.17 23.51
N PRO A 39 -13.09 -1.02 24.76
CA PRO A 39 -11.69 -0.78 25.06
C PRO A 39 -10.77 -1.92 24.58
N LYS A 40 -11.26 -3.17 24.57
CA LYS A 40 -10.53 -4.32 24.01
C LYS A 40 -10.29 -4.17 22.50
N LYS A 41 -11.26 -3.63 21.75
CA LYS A 41 -11.13 -3.36 20.31
C LYS A 41 -10.21 -2.18 20.04
N LYS A 42 -10.18 -1.17 20.92
CA LYS A 42 -9.21 -0.06 20.84
C LYS A 42 -7.77 -0.55 20.98
N LYS A 43 -7.50 -1.44 21.94
CA LYS A 43 -6.16 -2.03 22.12
C LYS A 43 -5.71 -2.86 20.92
N ASN A 44 -6.63 -3.54 20.24
CA ASN A 44 -6.29 -4.34 19.06
C ASN A 44 -5.75 -3.51 17.88
N ILE A 45 -6.06 -2.21 17.78
CA ILE A 45 -5.55 -1.35 16.68
C ILE A 45 -4.02 -1.25 16.68
N TYR A 46 -3.38 -1.38 17.84
CA TYR A 46 -1.93 -1.30 17.96
C TYR A 46 -1.20 -2.59 17.58
N LYS A 47 -1.93 -3.67 17.27
CA LYS A 47 -1.35 -4.93 16.80
C LYS A 47 -0.98 -4.83 15.31
N LEU A 48 0.17 -4.22 15.02
CA LEU A 48 0.60 -3.90 13.65
C LEU A 48 0.65 -5.12 12.71
N TYR A 49 1.01 -6.29 13.25
CA TYR A 49 1.08 -7.54 12.47
C TYR A 49 -0.26 -7.93 11.83
N GLN A 50 -1.39 -7.43 12.32
CA GLN A 50 -2.71 -7.77 11.78
C GLN A 50 -3.02 -7.10 10.44
N TYR A 51 -2.28 -6.04 10.08
CA TYR A 51 -2.46 -5.30 8.82
C TYR A 51 -1.67 -5.93 7.67
N ILE A 52 -0.73 -6.80 8.01
CA ILE A 52 0.10 -7.51 7.06
C ILE A 52 -0.70 -8.66 6.46
N ASP A 53 -0.87 -8.64 5.15
CA ASP A 53 -1.47 -9.74 4.39
C ASP A 53 -0.36 -10.65 3.83
N PRO A 54 -0.33 -11.96 4.17
CA PRO A 54 0.65 -12.88 3.62
C PRO A 54 0.62 -12.97 2.09
N ILE A 55 -0.57 -12.94 1.47
CA ILE A 55 -0.73 -12.99 0.01
C ILE A 55 -0.31 -11.64 -0.58
N GLY A 56 -0.69 -10.55 0.08
CA GLY A 56 -0.25 -9.22 -0.32
C GLY A 56 1.28 -9.07 -0.31
N ILE A 57 1.97 -9.61 0.70
CA ILE A 57 3.44 -9.61 0.76
C ILE A 57 4.01 -10.38 -0.42
N LEU A 58 3.45 -11.55 -0.73
CA LEU A 58 3.91 -12.36 -1.85
C LEU A 58 3.90 -11.55 -3.15
N PHE A 59 2.82 -10.80 -3.39
CA PHE A 59 2.74 -9.91 -4.54
C PHE A 59 3.67 -8.68 -4.44
N CYS A 60 3.88 -8.10 -3.25
CA CYS A 60 4.87 -7.04 -3.05
C CYS A 60 6.30 -7.50 -3.41
N VAL A 61 6.68 -8.72 -3.02
CA VAL A 61 8.03 -9.24 -3.26
C VAL A 61 8.22 -9.66 -4.72
N THR A 62 7.19 -10.26 -5.35
CA THR A 62 7.28 -10.79 -6.72
C THR A 62 7.02 -9.74 -7.79
N ASN A 63 5.95 -8.96 -7.62
CA ASN A 63 5.45 -8.01 -8.64
C ASN A 63 5.51 -6.55 -8.18
N GLN A 64 5.99 -6.24 -6.97
CA GLN A 64 5.98 -4.88 -6.41
C GLN A 64 4.58 -4.22 -6.36
N ALA A 65 3.54 -5.05 -6.45
CA ALA A 65 2.14 -4.67 -6.36
C ALA A 65 1.55 -5.46 -5.19
N GLY A 66 0.92 -4.82 -4.21
CA GLY A 66 0.34 -5.55 -3.09
C GLY A 66 -0.90 -4.89 -2.53
N PHE A 67 -1.49 -5.56 -1.55
CA PHE A 67 -2.66 -5.10 -0.82
C PHE A 67 -2.50 -5.46 0.66
N SER A 68 -3.08 -4.65 1.55
CA SER A 68 -3.03 -4.88 2.99
C SER A 68 -4.28 -5.62 3.43
N LYS A 69 -4.18 -6.30 4.58
CA LYS A 69 -5.33 -6.92 5.21
C LYS A 69 -6.20 -5.82 5.82
N PRO A 70 -7.45 -5.65 5.36
CA PRO A 70 -8.29 -4.55 5.82
C PRO A 70 -8.67 -4.77 7.29
N TYR A 71 -8.63 -3.70 8.08
CA TYR A 71 -9.19 -3.75 9.42
C TYR A 71 -10.72 -3.85 9.34
N MET A 72 -11.35 -4.71 10.14
CA MET A 72 -12.80 -4.91 10.09
C MET A 72 -13.56 -3.68 10.63
N TYR A 73 -13.83 -2.72 9.75
CA TYR A 73 -14.63 -1.54 10.03
C TYR A 73 -16.12 -1.88 10.03
N ARG A 74 -16.86 -1.49 11.07
CA ARG A 74 -18.33 -1.50 11.03
C ARG A 74 -18.80 -0.19 10.42
N LEU A 75 -18.96 -0.20 9.11
CA LEU A 75 -19.35 0.96 8.30
C LEU A 75 -20.82 1.34 8.56
N LYS A 76 -21.08 2.18 9.56
CA LYS A 76 -22.44 2.69 9.86
C LYS A 76 -22.76 3.99 9.13
N ASN A 77 -21.77 4.86 8.93
CA ASN A 77 -21.97 6.24 8.48
C ASN A 77 -21.25 6.51 7.16
N ARG A 78 -21.95 7.09 6.17
CA ARG A 78 -21.38 7.45 4.85
C ARG A 78 -20.14 8.34 4.97
N ARG A 79 -20.18 9.37 5.82
CA ARG A 79 -19.05 10.29 6.04
C ARG A 79 -17.81 9.57 6.58
N SER A 80 -17.98 8.63 7.51
CA SER A 80 -16.87 7.85 8.06
C SER A 80 -16.24 6.95 7.00
N ASN A 81 -17.04 6.33 6.13
CA ASN A 81 -16.52 5.49 5.04
C ASN A 81 -15.66 6.31 4.06
N LEU A 82 -16.14 7.50 3.68
CA LEU A 82 -15.41 8.41 2.79
C LEU A 82 -14.09 8.87 3.41
N LEU A 83 -14.10 9.27 4.69
CA LEU A 83 -12.91 9.69 5.39
C LEU A 83 -11.87 8.57 5.51
N LEU A 84 -12.30 7.32 5.73
CA LEU A 84 -11.39 6.17 5.77
C LEU A 84 -10.76 5.89 4.41
N GLY A 85 -11.54 5.90 3.33
CA GLY A 85 -11.02 5.70 1.97
C GLY A 85 -10.02 6.80 1.57
N ILE A 86 -10.37 8.07 1.82
CA ILE A 86 -9.44 9.19 1.56
C ILE A 86 -8.18 9.08 2.42
N CYS A 87 -8.32 8.68 3.70
CA CYS A 87 -7.18 8.50 4.59
C CYS A 87 -6.19 7.45 4.06
N GLY A 88 -6.68 6.36 3.45
CA GLY A 88 -5.82 5.36 2.79
C GLY A 88 -5.06 5.88 1.59
N PHE A 89 -5.75 6.58 0.68
CA PHE A 89 -5.09 7.19 -0.47
C PHE A 89 -4.05 8.24 -0.04
N VAL A 90 -4.39 9.06 0.95
CA VAL A 90 -3.46 10.07 1.49
C VAL A 90 -2.26 9.40 2.17
N SER A 91 -2.46 8.33 2.94
CA SER A 91 -1.34 7.65 3.60
C SER A 91 -0.37 7.03 2.59
N LEU A 92 -0.88 6.36 1.55
CA LEU A 92 -0.05 5.82 0.47
C LEU A 92 0.71 6.92 -0.28
N PHE A 93 0.03 8.00 -0.63
CA PHE A 93 0.67 9.12 -1.32
C PHE A 93 1.76 9.79 -0.47
N LEU A 94 1.54 9.94 0.84
CA LEU A 94 2.55 10.49 1.76
C LEU A 94 3.78 9.57 1.87
N VAL A 95 3.58 8.24 1.95
CA VAL A 95 4.70 7.29 1.96
C VAL A 95 5.50 7.35 0.66
N PHE A 96 4.82 7.44 -0.48
CA PHE A 96 5.45 7.63 -1.78
C PHE A 96 6.27 8.91 -1.83
N ALA A 97 5.64 10.06 -1.54
CA ALA A 97 6.29 11.37 -1.59
C ALA A 97 7.48 11.46 -0.64
N ALA A 98 7.34 10.97 0.60
CA ALA A 98 8.43 10.95 1.57
C ALA A 98 9.61 10.10 1.07
N SER A 99 9.34 8.92 0.52
CA SER A 99 10.38 8.03 -0.01
C SER A 99 11.13 8.68 -1.17
N VAL A 100 10.41 9.31 -2.12
CA VAL A 100 11.00 10.03 -3.25
C VAL A 100 11.84 11.23 -2.79
N ILE A 101 11.36 12.02 -1.83
CA ILE A 101 12.11 13.17 -1.29
C ILE A 101 13.41 12.70 -0.65
N ILE A 102 13.38 11.63 0.15
CA ILE A 102 14.59 11.08 0.79
C ILE A 102 15.59 10.61 -0.27
N ILE A 103 15.14 9.94 -1.33
CA ILE A 103 15.98 9.50 -2.44
C ILE A 103 16.65 10.70 -3.12
N LYS A 104 15.89 11.76 -3.43
CA LYS A 104 16.42 12.99 -4.05
C LYS A 104 17.45 13.70 -3.18
N VAL A 105 17.16 13.89 -1.89
CA VAL A 105 18.06 14.59 -0.97
C VAL A 105 19.38 13.86 -0.77
N GLN A 106 19.39 12.52 -0.87
CA GLN A 106 20.61 11.74 -0.71
C GLN A 106 21.62 11.92 -1.86
N ASN A 107 21.28 12.61 -2.97
CA ASN A 107 22.16 13.08 -4.08
C ASN A 107 23.17 12.07 -4.65
N ASN A 108 23.07 10.79 -4.28
CA ASN A 108 24.06 9.74 -4.56
C ASN A 108 23.44 8.52 -5.25
N PHE A 109 22.20 8.61 -5.71
CA PHE A 109 21.61 7.58 -6.57
C PHE A 109 22.08 7.86 -8.00
N SER A 110 23.23 7.29 -8.38
CA SER A 110 23.87 7.53 -9.67
C SER A 110 23.06 7.06 -10.88
N SER A 111 22.03 6.25 -10.67
CA SER A 111 20.89 6.03 -11.56
C SER A 111 19.92 5.11 -10.84
N LEU A 112 18.68 4.97 -11.34
CA LEU A 112 17.62 4.19 -10.68
C LEU A 112 17.96 2.71 -10.39
N LEU A 113 19.09 2.18 -10.89
CA LEU A 113 19.49 0.79 -10.68
C LEU A 113 20.99 0.50 -10.83
N GLU A 114 21.86 1.48 -11.11
CA GLU A 114 23.30 1.18 -11.21
C GLU A 114 23.91 1.02 -9.83
N TRP A 115 24.28 -0.22 -9.59
CA TRP A 115 25.07 -0.64 -8.45
C TRP A 115 26.47 -0.04 -8.56
N ASN A 116 26.86 0.74 -7.55
CA ASN A 116 28.25 1.10 -7.39
C ASN A 116 28.96 -0.04 -6.62
N PRO A 117 29.93 -0.75 -7.23
CA PRO A 117 30.61 -1.88 -6.61
C PRO A 117 31.29 -1.59 -5.27
N GLY A 118 31.55 -0.32 -4.96
CA GLY A 118 32.13 0.12 -3.70
C GLY A 118 31.14 0.29 -2.54
N ASP A 119 29.82 0.19 -2.77
CA ASP A 119 28.85 0.45 -1.71
C ASP A 119 28.70 -0.72 -0.72
N GLY A 120 28.80 -0.41 0.58
CA GLY A 120 28.58 -1.36 1.65
C GLY A 120 27.14 -1.92 1.66
N SER A 121 26.96 -3.17 2.09
CA SER A 121 25.65 -3.84 2.07
C SER A 121 24.55 -3.14 2.84
N ILE A 122 24.89 -2.45 3.93
CA ILE A 122 23.94 -1.69 4.73
C ILE A 122 23.37 -0.53 3.90
N ARG A 123 24.24 0.21 3.21
CA ARG A 123 23.83 1.31 2.33
C ARG A 123 22.94 0.80 1.20
N LEU A 124 23.34 -0.28 0.53
CA LEU A 124 22.55 -0.92 -0.53
C LEU A 124 21.17 -1.37 -0.02
N PHE A 125 21.11 -1.95 1.18
CA PHE A 125 19.85 -2.37 1.79
C PHE A 125 18.90 -1.20 2.03
N PHE A 126 19.40 -0.09 2.58
CA PHE A 126 18.60 1.12 2.79
C PHE A 126 18.12 1.72 1.47
N GLN A 127 18.99 1.80 0.46
CA GLN A 127 18.67 2.31 -0.87
C GLN A 127 17.55 1.48 -1.54
N PHE A 128 17.70 0.15 -1.57
CA PHE A 128 16.66 -0.72 -2.12
C PHE A 128 15.36 -0.64 -1.32
N SER A 129 15.44 -0.54 0.02
CA SER A 129 14.23 -0.44 0.86
C SER A 129 13.43 0.83 0.56
N LEU A 130 14.11 1.98 0.41
CA LEU A 130 13.46 3.24 0.06
C LEU A 130 12.86 3.22 -1.35
N LEU A 131 13.59 2.66 -2.32
CA LEU A 131 13.10 2.52 -3.69
C LEU A 131 11.87 1.62 -3.74
N TYR A 132 11.91 0.45 -3.09
CA TYR A 132 10.76 -0.45 -3.03
C TYR A 132 9.60 0.16 -2.22
N MET A 133 9.86 0.95 -1.18
CA MET A 133 8.79 1.68 -0.48
C MET A 133 8.09 2.67 -1.41
N ALA A 134 8.85 3.46 -2.18
CA ALA A 134 8.26 4.37 -3.16
C ALA A 134 7.44 3.59 -4.20
N LEU A 135 8.02 2.56 -4.80
CA LEU A 135 7.37 1.79 -5.84
C LEU A 135 6.12 1.04 -5.35
N ILE A 136 6.21 0.32 -4.21
CA ILE A 136 5.09 -0.44 -3.66
C ILE A 136 3.97 0.52 -3.22
N SER A 137 4.29 1.67 -2.62
CA SER A 137 3.25 2.62 -2.19
C SER A 137 2.46 3.22 -3.34
N ILE A 138 3.10 3.60 -4.45
CA ILE A 138 2.38 4.11 -5.63
C ILE A 138 1.65 3.00 -6.38
N THR A 139 2.20 1.79 -6.46
CA THR A 139 1.48 0.65 -7.07
C THR A 139 0.27 0.25 -6.23
N MET A 140 0.42 0.22 -4.90
CA MET A 140 -0.68 -0.05 -3.97
C MET A 140 -1.74 1.07 -4.00
N PHE A 141 -1.34 2.31 -4.30
CA PHE A 141 -2.29 3.40 -4.56
C PHE A 141 -3.17 3.07 -5.78
N PHE A 142 -2.57 2.63 -6.90
CA PHE A 142 -3.33 2.21 -8.08
C PHE A 142 -4.18 0.96 -7.84
N VAL A 143 -3.67 -0.03 -7.11
CA VAL A 143 -4.43 -1.22 -6.70
C VAL A 143 -5.69 -0.81 -5.91
N ASN A 144 -5.57 0.16 -4.99
CA ASN A 144 -6.70 0.64 -4.20
C ASN A 144 -7.71 1.50 -4.99
N LEU A 145 -7.39 1.93 -6.22
CA LEU A 145 -8.36 2.55 -7.13
C LEU A 145 -9.35 1.54 -7.72
N PHE A 146 -9.02 0.24 -7.72
CA PHE A 146 -9.97 -0.77 -8.17
C PHE A 146 -11.18 -0.80 -7.23
N PRO A 147 -12.41 -0.86 -7.78
CA PRO A 147 -13.63 -0.81 -7.00
C PRO A 147 -13.92 -2.17 -6.34
N VAL A 148 -12.98 -2.68 -5.54
CA VAL A 148 -13.18 -3.85 -4.69
C VAL A 148 -13.81 -3.41 -3.38
N SER A 149 -14.77 -4.17 -2.86
CA SER A 149 -15.55 -3.79 -1.67
C SER A 149 -14.69 -3.46 -0.43
N THR A 150 -13.54 -4.13 -0.29
CA THR A 150 -12.59 -3.95 0.81
C THR A 150 -11.55 -2.84 0.60
N PHE A 151 -11.42 -2.30 -0.61
CA PHE A 151 -10.41 -1.29 -0.95
C PHE A 151 -10.94 0.14 -0.75
N ASP A 152 -10.03 1.11 -0.77
CA ASP A 152 -10.36 2.51 -0.49
C ASP A 152 -11.34 3.11 -1.49
N MET A 153 -11.22 2.77 -2.78
CA MET A 153 -12.22 3.20 -3.76
C MET A 153 -13.59 2.57 -3.47
N GLY A 154 -13.62 1.31 -3.00
CA GLY A 154 -14.84 0.65 -2.52
C GLY A 154 -15.50 1.44 -1.38
N LEU A 155 -14.73 1.89 -0.40
CA LEU A 155 -15.21 2.71 0.71
C LEU A 155 -15.73 4.08 0.25
N CYS A 156 -15.05 4.72 -0.70
CA CYS A 156 -15.48 5.98 -1.31
C CYS A 156 -16.81 5.82 -2.07
N ILE A 157 -16.97 4.73 -2.84
CA ILE A 157 -18.21 4.43 -3.57
C ILE A 157 -19.34 4.09 -2.59
N ALA A 158 -19.06 3.32 -1.54
CA ALA A 158 -20.01 3.02 -0.46
C ALA A 158 -20.57 4.29 0.19
N ALA A 159 -19.71 5.30 0.36
CA ALA A 159 -20.11 6.58 0.92
C ALA A 159 -20.99 7.41 -0.03
N LYS A 160 -20.59 7.51 -1.31
CA LYS A 160 -21.26 8.36 -2.30
C LYS A 160 -22.57 7.76 -2.82
N SER A 161 -22.57 6.46 -3.12
CA SER A 161 -23.71 5.77 -3.74
C SER A 161 -23.82 4.32 -3.23
N PRO A 162 -24.57 4.08 -2.15
CA PRO A 162 -24.77 2.73 -1.60
C PRO A 162 -25.39 1.74 -2.59
N SER A 163 -26.25 2.19 -3.52
CA SER A 163 -26.87 1.34 -4.55
C SER A 163 -25.83 0.77 -5.51
N ARG A 164 -24.88 1.60 -5.98
CA ARG A 164 -23.77 1.14 -6.84
C ARG A 164 -22.78 0.27 -6.07
N TYR A 165 -22.57 0.55 -4.78
CA TYR A 165 -21.76 -0.30 -3.91
C TYR A 165 -22.33 -1.72 -3.78
N PHE A 166 -23.66 -1.87 -3.72
CA PHE A 166 -24.28 -3.19 -3.73
C PHE A 166 -23.98 -3.98 -5.03
N SER A 167 -24.01 -3.30 -6.18
CA SER A 167 -23.60 -3.91 -7.45
C SER A 167 -22.13 -4.34 -7.46
N ILE A 168 -21.25 -3.56 -6.83
CA ILE A 168 -19.84 -3.92 -6.65
C ILE A 168 -19.72 -5.18 -5.81
N ILE A 169 -20.43 -5.28 -4.68
CA ILE A 169 -20.42 -6.49 -3.84
C ILE A 169 -20.90 -7.70 -4.64
N LYS A 170 -21.97 -7.55 -5.44
CA LYS A 170 -22.52 -8.63 -6.26
C LYS A 170 -21.50 -9.17 -7.27
N ASN A 171 -20.66 -8.29 -7.81
CA ASN A 171 -19.65 -8.62 -8.82
C ASN A 171 -18.22 -8.67 -8.26
N ASP A 172 -18.06 -8.72 -6.93
CA ASP A 172 -16.76 -8.56 -6.25
C ASP A 172 -15.73 -9.61 -6.70
N TYR A 173 -16.19 -10.84 -6.98
CA TYR A 173 -15.36 -11.90 -7.54
C TYR A 173 -14.76 -11.53 -8.91
N LEU A 174 -15.59 -11.02 -9.83
CA LEU A 174 -15.13 -10.64 -11.18
C LEU A 174 -14.11 -9.50 -11.12
N ILE A 175 -14.33 -8.52 -10.24
CA ILE A 175 -13.41 -7.39 -10.06
C ILE A 175 -12.08 -7.87 -9.49
N LYS A 176 -12.10 -8.81 -8.52
CA LYS A 176 -10.88 -9.42 -7.97
C LYS A 176 -10.11 -10.24 -8.99
N VAL A 177 -10.80 -11.01 -9.84
CA VAL A 177 -10.17 -11.76 -10.94
C VAL A 177 -9.47 -10.81 -11.90
N LEU A 178 -10.16 -9.72 -12.30
CA LEU A 178 -9.57 -8.70 -13.16
C LEU A 178 -8.34 -8.05 -12.52
N LEU A 179 -8.41 -7.72 -11.22
CA LEU A 179 -7.26 -7.18 -10.48
C LEU A 179 -6.08 -8.16 -10.48
N ILE A 180 -6.32 -9.44 -10.24
CA ILE A 180 -5.27 -10.47 -10.26
C ILE A 180 -4.61 -10.54 -11.64
N PHE A 181 -5.38 -10.51 -12.73
CA PHE A 181 -4.82 -10.45 -14.08
C PHE A 181 -3.93 -9.22 -14.27
N VAL A 182 -4.43 -8.04 -13.89
CA VAL A 182 -3.68 -6.78 -14.00
C VAL A 182 -2.36 -6.83 -13.21
N VAL A 183 -2.36 -7.45 -12.02
CA VAL A 183 -1.16 -7.64 -11.20
C VAL A 183 -0.19 -8.66 -11.80
N ILE A 184 -0.70 -9.77 -12.35
CA ILE A 184 0.13 -10.81 -12.99
C ILE A 184 0.82 -10.28 -14.25
N PHE A 185 0.12 -9.47 -15.05
CA PHE A 185 0.69 -8.83 -16.23
C PHE A 185 1.53 -7.58 -15.90
N GLN A 186 1.75 -7.28 -14.61
CA GLN A 186 2.61 -6.18 -14.13
C GLN A 186 2.26 -4.78 -14.66
N LEU A 187 1.07 -4.60 -15.26
CA LEU A 187 0.66 -3.33 -15.87
C LEU A 187 0.75 -2.14 -14.90
N LEU A 188 0.31 -2.34 -13.65
CA LEU A 188 0.38 -1.29 -12.64
C LEU A 188 1.81 -1.01 -12.21
N THR A 189 2.62 -2.05 -12.11
CA THR A 189 4.02 -1.96 -11.71
C THR A 189 4.84 -1.22 -12.77
N ASP A 190 4.60 -1.48 -14.06
CA ASP A 190 5.25 -0.79 -15.16
C ASP A 190 4.90 0.70 -15.19
N ILE A 191 3.62 1.04 -14.99
CA ILE A 191 3.17 2.43 -14.86
C ILE A 191 3.85 3.11 -13.66
N SER A 192 3.90 2.44 -12.51
CA SER A 192 4.57 2.94 -11.31
C SER A 192 6.06 3.18 -11.52
N TRP A 193 6.74 2.28 -12.22
CA TRP A 193 8.14 2.42 -12.61
C TRP A 193 8.35 3.63 -13.51
N TYR A 194 7.53 3.78 -14.54
CA TYR A 194 7.60 4.93 -15.45
C TYR A 194 7.43 6.26 -14.69
N ILE A 195 6.46 6.34 -13.78
CA ILE A 195 6.26 7.52 -12.92
C ILE A 195 7.49 7.79 -12.05
N LEU A 196 8.05 6.74 -11.42
CA LEU A 196 9.21 6.88 -10.55
C LEU A 196 10.44 7.37 -11.34
N THR A 197 10.67 6.84 -12.55
CA THR A 197 11.77 7.25 -13.43
C THR A 197 11.61 8.68 -13.97
N LEU A 198 10.39 9.17 -14.10
CA LEU A 198 10.13 10.54 -14.56
C LEU A 198 10.38 11.56 -13.43
N ILE A 199 10.12 11.16 -12.19
CA ILE A 199 10.24 12.04 -11.03
C ILE A 199 11.66 12.09 -10.49
N LEU A 200 12.37 10.95 -10.42
CA LEU A 200 13.74 10.86 -9.92
C LEU A 200 14.75 11.34 -10.95
#